data_AF-A0A842TBS4-F1
#
_entry.id   AF-A0A842TBS4-F1
#
_cell.length_a   1.000
_cell.length_b   1.000
_cell.length_c   1.000
_cell.angle_alpha   90.00
_cell.angle_beta   90.00
_cell.angle_gamma   90.00
#
_symmetry.space_group_name_H-M   'P 1'
#
loop_
_entity.id
_entity.type
_entity.pdbx_description
1 polymer ?
#
loop_
_entity_poly.entity_id
_entity_poly.type
_entity_poly.pdbx_seq_one_letter_code
_entity_poly.pdbx_strand_id
1 'polypeptide(L)' 'HLNLNDHTMEGLALRDAPVFSVQYHPESSPGPHDSKYHFDRFVSLMKQKKHTGT' A
#
# COMPACT_ATOMS: atom_id res chain seq x y z
N HIS A 1 1.25 -2.54 8.98
CA HIS A 1 0.02 -1.92 9.52
C HIS A 1 -0.57 -2.89 10.53
N LEU A 2 -1.16 -2.40 11.62
CA LEU A 2 -1.78 -3.23 12.66
C LEU A 2 -3.24 -2.81 12.84
N ASN A 3 -4.10 -3.78 13.06
CA ASN A 3 -5.48 -3.56 13.45
C ASN A 3 -5.51 -3.07 14.91
N LEU A 4 -6.20 -1.97 15.18
CA LEU A 4 -6.22 -1.38 16.52
C LEU A 4 -7.12 -2.14 17.51
N ASN A 5 -8.05 -2.97 17.01
CA ASN A 5 -8.97 -3.69 17.87
C ASN A 5 -8.35 -4.98 18.43
N ASP A 6 -7.64 -5.74 17.59
CA ASP A 6 -7.15 -7.08 17.92
C ASP A 6 -5.65 -7.29 17.64
N HIS A 7 -4.95 -6.25 17.20
CA HIS A 7 -3.50 -6.29 16.89
C HIS A 7 -3.12 -7.27 15.78
N THR A 8 -4.05 -7.67 14.93
CA THR A 8 -3.75 -8.44 13.72
C THR A 8 -2.99 -7.61 12.68
N MET A 9 -2.28 -8.31 11.79
CA MET A 9 -1.49 -7.68 10.72
C MET A 9 -2.37 -7.20 9.57
N GLU A 10 -2.31 -5.90 9.27
CA GLU A 10 -3.13 -5.24 8.23
C GLU A 10 -2.34 -4.82 6.98
N GLY A 11 -1.03 -5.09 6.95
CA GLY A 11 -0.22 -4.81 5.78
C GLY A 11 1.27 -5.06 5.97
N LEU A 12 1.93 -5.39 4.87
CA LEU A 12 3.32 -5.81 4.76
C LEU A 12 4.07 -4.94 3.75
N ALA A 13 5.38 -4.81 3.94
CA ALA A 13 6.29 -4.24 2.94
C ALA A 13 7.61 -4.99 2.98
N LEU A 14 8.20 -5.24 1.81
CA LEU A 14 9.55 -5.80 1.72
C LEU A 14 10.58 -4.71 1.98
N ARG A 15 11.71 -5.09 2.56
CA ARG A 15 12.83 -4.17 2.86
C ARG A 15 13.68 -3.88 1.63
N ASP A 16 13.86 -4.90 0.79
CA ASP A 16 14.83 -4.88 -0.31
C ASP A 16 14.16 -4.77 -1.69
N ALA A 17 12.85 -4.58 -1.73
CA ALA A 17 12.08 -4.45 -2.96
C ALA A 17 10.90 -3.48 -2.79
N PRO A 18 10.50 -2.74 -3.85
CA PRO A 18 9.37 -1.82 -3.81
C PRO A 18 8.03 -2.57 -3.89
N VAL A 19 7.78 -3.44 -2.91
CA VAL A 19 6.61 -4.32 -2.83
C VAL A 19 5.94 -4.11 -1.48
N PHE A 20 4.62 -3.93 -1.50
CA PHE A 20 3.80 -3.83 -0.31
C PHE A 20 2.42 -4.43 -0.55
N SER A 21 1.73 -4.77 0.53
CA SER A 21 0.34 -5.25 0.51
C SER A 21 -0.42 -4.72 1.73
N VAL A 22 -1.75 -4.68 1.61
CA VAL A 22 -2.68 -4.34 2.68
C VAL A 22 -3.77 -5.41 2.75
N GLN A 23 -4.33 -5.63 3.94
CA GLN A 23 -5.37 -6.62 4.15
C GLN A 23 -6.78 -6.08 3.88
N TYR A 24 -6.99 -4.77 4.08
CA TYR A 24 -8.26 -4.08 3.81
C TYR A 24 -8.39 -3.63 2.35
N HIS A 25 -9.58 -3.14 2.01
CA HIS A 25 -9.95 -2.64 0.68
C HIS A 25 -9.63 -1.14 0.54
N PRO A 26 -8.47 -0.75 -0.06
CA PRO A 26 -8.12 0.66 -0.22
C PRO A 26 -9.04 1.44 -1.16
N GLU A 27 -9.76 0.75 -2.05
CA GLU A 27 -10.71 1.28 -3.02
C GLU A 27 -12.02 1.77 -2.40
N SER A 28 -12.31 1.34 -1.16
CA SER A 28 -13.60 1.56 -0.49
C SER A 28 -14.79 1.01 -1.33
N SER A 29 -16.02 1.47 -1.05
CA SER A 29 -17.28 1.15 -1.78
C SER A 29 -18.00 -0.14 -1.33
N PRO A 30 -18.72 -0.10 -0.20
CA PRO A 30 -18.89 1.04 0.72
C PRO A 30 -17.68 1.23 1.65
N GLY A 31 -17.57 2.38 2.32
CA GLY A 31 -16.56 2.62 3.35
C GLY A 31 -15.80 3.95 3.24
N PRO A 32 -14.97 4.29 4.25
CA PRO A 32 -14.19 5.52 4.29
C PRO A 32 -13.05 5.52 3.26
N HIS A 33 -12.60 6.71 2.86
CA HIS A 33 -11.61 6.88 1.79
C HIS A 33 -10.17 7.09 2.30
N ASP A 34 -9.94 6.82 3.58
CA ASP A 34 -8.69 7.12 4.30
C ASP A 34 -7.49 6.31 3.78
N SER A 35 -7.75 5.23 3.04
CA SER A 35 -6.77 4.29 2.49
C SER A 35 -6.40 4.52 1.02
N LYS A 36 -6.98 5.52 0.34
CA LYS A 36 -6.76 5.75 -1.11
C LYS A 36 -5.31 6.07 -1.48
N TYR A 37 -4.52 6.59 -0.55
CA TYR A 37 -3.11 6.94 -0.78
C TYR A 37 -2.24 5.74 -1.19
N HIS A 38 -2.67 4.49 -0.94
CA HIS A 38 -1.95 3.30 -1.41
C HIS A 38 -1.89 3.22 -2.93
N PHE A 39 -2.90 3.74 -3.65
CA PHE A 39 -2.87 3.83 -5.11
C PHE A 39 -1.82 4.84 -5.59
N ASP A 40 -1.74 6.01 -4.95
CA ASP A 40 -0.72 7.02 -5.28
C ASP A 40 0.70 6.50 -5.01
N ARG A 41 0.87 5.77 -3.90
CA ARG A 41 2.12 5.07 -3.58
C ARG A 41 2.47 4.05 -4.66
N PHE A 42 1.53 3.20 -5.06
CA PHE A 42 1.74 2.21 -6.11
C PHE A 42 2.16 2.85 -7.44
N VAL A 43 1.47 3.91 -7.88
CA VAL A 43 1.82 4.67 -9.09
C VAL A 43 3.21 5.31 -8.98
N SER A 44 3.56 5.84 -7.82
CA SER A 44 4.88 6.42 -7.57
C SER A 44 5.99 5.39 -7.74
N LEU A 45 5.81 4.16 -7.22
CA LEU A 45 6.77 3.08 -7.39
C LEU A 45 6.93 2.66 -8.86
N MET A 46 5.83 2.61 -9.62
CA MET A 46 5.89 2.34 -11.07
C MET A 46 6.67 3.42 -11.83
N LYS A 47 6.53 4.69 -11.45
CA LYS A 47 7.28 5.81 -12.06
C LYS A 47 8.77 5.75 -11.72
N GLN A 48 9.13 5.44 -10.48
CA GLN A 48 10.53 5.32 -10.05
C GLN A 48 11.27 4.24 -10.84
N LYS A 49 10.65 3.06 -11.05
CA LYS A 49 11.25 1.98 -11.84
C LYS A 49 11.60 2.40 -13.28
N LYS A 50 10.85 3.33 -13.89
CA LYS A 50 11.14 3.83 -15.24
C LYS A 50 12.40 4.71 -15.32
N HIS A 51 12.88 5.26 -14.20
CA HIS A 51 14.03 6.17 -14.16
C HIS A 51 15.35 5.48 -13.78
N THR A 52 15.30 4.25 -13.25
CA THR A 52 16.49 3.47 -12.85
C THR A 52 17.00 2.54 -13.98
N GLY A 53 16.56 2.78 -15.21
CA GLY A 53 16.93 2.01 -16.40
C GLY A 53 17.92 2.72 -17.34
N THR A 54 18.75 3.62 -16.82
CA THR A 54 19.89 4.25 -17.52
C THR A 54 21.16 3.97 -16.72
#